data_AF-A0A1V2NPK3-F1
#
_entry.id   AF-A0A1V2NPK3-F1
#
_cell.length_a   1.000
_cell.length_b   1.000
_cell.length_c   1.000
_cell.angle_alpha   90.00
_cell.angle_beta   90.00
_cell.angle_gamma   90.00
#
_symmetry.space_group_name_H-M   'P 1'
#
loop_
_entity.id
_entity.type
_entity.pdbx_description
1 polymer ?
#
loop_
_entity_poly.entity_id
_entity_poly.type
_entity_poly.pdbx_seq_one_letter_code
_entity_poly.pdbx_strand_id
1 'polypeptide(L)' 'MPTVPELFAFENQHPRHTSHKEMLIVDELGLAPARYYQLLNHAAGSLEGVQLDPILCRRVTHSRLVRDDRPAS' A
#
# COMPACT_ATOMS: atom_id res chain seq x y z
N MET A 1 7.50 10.05 6.81
CA MET A 1 6.32 9.23 6.51
C MET A 1 5.87 9.62 5.11
N PRO A 2 5.80 8.69 4.15
CA PRO A 2 5.39 9.01 2.79
C PRO A 2 3.93 9.48 2.74
N THR A 3 3.65 10.38 1.80
CA THR A 3 2.33 10.92 1.45
C THR A 3 1.53 9.94 0.59
N VAL A 4 0.23 10.20 0.40
CA VAL A 4 -0.64 9.38 -0.46
C VAL A 4 -0.10 9.31 -1.90
N PRO A 5 0.30 10.43 -2.54
CA PRO A 5 0.90 10.37 -3.88
C PRO A 5 2.19 9.54 -3.95
N GLU A 6 3.07 9.64 -2.95
CA GLU A 6 4.32 8.86 -2.93
C GLU A 6 4.07 7.35 -2.80
N LEU A 7 3.12 6.96 -1.93
CA LEU A 7 2.71 5.56 -1.80
C LEU A 7 2.13 5.00 -3.11
N PHE A 8 1.30 5.79 -3.79
CA PHE A 8 0.65 5.37 -5.04
C PHE A 8 1.64 5.30 -6.21
N ALA A 9 2.57 6.26 -6.28
CA ALA A 9 3.63 6.26 -7.27
C ALA A 9 4.55 5.04 -7.12
N PHE A 10 4.92 4.69 -5.88
CA PHE A 10 5.71 3.49 -5.61
C PHE A 10 4.94 2.21 -5.98
N GLU A 11 3.65 2.11 -5.58
CA GLU A 11 2.84 0.93 -5.88
C GLU A 11 2.63 0.70 -7.38
N ASN A 12 2.46 1.76 -8.16
CA ASN A 12 2.30 1.67 -9.61
C ASN A 12 3.60 1.24 -10.33
N GLN A 13 4.76 1.59 -9.79
CA GLN A 13 6.06 1.11 -10.29
C GLN A 13 6.32 -0.35 -9.91
N HIS A 14 5.82 -0.79 -8.75
CA HIS A 14 6.04 -2.13 -8.22
C HIS A 14 4.71 -2.88 -7.94
N PRO A 15 3.89 -3.20 -8.95
CA PRO A 15 2.54 -3.72 -8.74
C PRO A 15 2.48 -5.18 -8.23
N ARG A 16 3.62 -5.90 -8.23
CA ARG A 16 3.70 -7.29 -7.77
C ARG A 16 4.31 -7.35 -6.37
N HIS A 17 3.68 -8.11 -5.47
CA HIS A 17 4.28 -8.42 -4.17
C HIS A 17 5.41 -9.44 -4.38
N THR A 18 6.65 -8.99 -4.21
CA THR A 18 7.86 -9.80 -4.35
C THR A 18 8.84 -9.44 -3.24
N SER A 19 9.75 -10.35 -2.87
CA SER A 19 10.80 -10.06 -1.88
C SER A 19 11.68 -8.88 -2.30
N HIS A 20 11.87 -8.66 -3.61
CA HIS A 20 12.56 -7.48 -4.12
C HIS A 20 11.81 -6.18 -3.78
N LYS A 21 10.49 -6.15 -3.98
CA LYS A 21 9.66 -5.00 -3.58
C LYS A 21 9.75 -4.73 -2.08
N GLU A 22 9.76 -5.77 -1.25
CA GLU A 22 9.91 -5.60 0.20
C GLU A 22 11.25 -4.97 0.59
N MET A 23 12.34 -5.37 -0.08
CA MET A 23 13.64 -4.72 0.11
C MET A 23 13.59 -3.23 -0.28
N LEU A 24 12.98 -2.90 -1.43
CA LEU A 24 12.82 -1.52 -1.89
C LEU A 24 11.96 -0.67 -0.95
N ILE A 25 10.91 -1.25 -0.35
CA ILE A 25 10.09 -0.55 0.66
C ILE A 25 10.96 -0.11 1.85
N VAL A 26 11.89 -0.96 2.29
CA VAL A 26 12.80 -0.64 3.39
C VAL A 26 13.83 0.40 2.94
N ASP A 27 14.47 0.18 1.79
CA ASP A 27 15.58 1.00 1.30
C ASP A 27 15.14 2.42 0.88
N GLU A 28 14.03 2.53 0.14
CA GLU A 28 13.58 3.81 -0.43
C GLU A 28 12.64 4.58 0.51
N LEU A 29 11.75 3.89 1.21
CA LEU A 29 10.73 4.53 2.05
C LEU A 29 11.09 4.53 3.54
N GLY A 30 12.10 3.77 3.95
CA GLY A 30 12.46 3.61 5.36
C GLY A 30 11.36 2.95 6.19
N LEU A 31 10.49 2.14 5.56
CA LEU A 31 9.34 1.52 6.21
C LEU A 31 9.53 0.01 6.35
N ALA A 32 9.02 -0.56 7.43
CA ALA A 32 8.75 -1.99 7.45
C ALA A 32 7.68 -2.35 6.39
N PRO A 33 7.79 -3.47 5.66
CA PRO A 33 6.83 -3.86 4.63
C PRO A 33 5.37 -3.87 5.12
N ALA A 34 5.12 -4.41 6.32
CA ALA A 34 3.79 -4.39 6.92
C ALA A 34 3.23 -2.96 7.11
N ARG A 35 4.08 -2.02 7.54
CA ARG A 35 3.69 -0.61 7.74
C ARG A 35 3.36 0.07 6.41
N TYR A 36 4.10 -0.25 5.35
CA TYR A 36 3.80 0.21 3.99
C TYR A 36 2.41 -0.24 3.54
N TYR A 37 2.09 -1.54 3.65
CA TYR A 37 0.79 -2.04 3.22
C TYR A 37 -0.38 -1.50 4.06
N GLN A 38 -0.17 -1.25 5.36
CA GLN A 38 -1.17 -0.56 6.19
C GLN A 38 -1.44 0.87 5.69
N LEU A 39 -0.40 1.64 5.40
CA LEU A 39 -0.53 2.99 4.86
C LEU A 39 -1.18 2.99 3.48
N LEU A 40 -0.80 2.05 2.60
CA LEU A 40 -1.37 1.91 1.27
C LEU A 40 -2.87 1.57 1.32
N ASN A 41 -3.27 0.64 2.20
CA ASN A 41 -4.68 0.30 2.41
C ASN A 41 -5.49 1.50 2.95
N HIS A 42 -4.91 2.25 3.90
CA HIS A 42 -5.55 3.46 4.42
C HIS A 42 -5.70 4.53 3.34
N ALA A 43 -4.65 4.77 2.55
CA ALA A 43 -4.66 5.71 1.43
C ALA A 43 -5.72 5.32 0.38
N ALA A 44 -5.80 4.03 0.03
CA ALA A 44 -6.79 3.49 -0.90
C ALA A 44 -8.25 3.63 -0.43
N GLY A 45 -8.47 3.68 0.89
CA GLY A 45 -9.79 3.91 1.49
C GLY A 45 -10.18 5.39 1.66
N SER A 46 -9.27 6.32 1.35
CA SER A 46 -9.48 7.76 1.55
C SER A 46 -10.07 8.45 0.31
N LEU A 47 -10.74 9.59 0.52
CA LEU A 47 -11.23 10.41 -0.59
C LEU A 47 -10.09 10.90 -1.48
N GLU A 48 -8.96 11.29 -0.88
CA GLU A 48 -7.75 11.72 -1.61
C GLU A 48 -7.24 10.62 -2.55
N GLY A 49 -7.11 9.38 -2.06
CA GLY A 49 -6.67 8.25 -2.88
C GLY A 49 -7.63 7.97 -4.04
N VAL A 50 -8.95 8.03 -3.81
CA VAL A 50 -9.95 7.83 -4.87
C VAL A 50 -9.89 8.93 -5.94
N GLN A 51 -9.60 10.19 -5.56
CA GLN A 51 -9.40 11.28 -6.53
C GLN A 51 -8.11 11.11 -7.33
N LEU A 52 -7.07 10.54 -6.70
CA LEU A 52 -5.75 10.37 -7.32
C LEU A 52 -5.71 9.21 -8.31
N ASP A 53 -6.09 8.00 -7.89
CA ASP A 53 -6.08 6.80 -8.73
C ASP A 53 -7.18 5.81 -8.29
N PRO A 54 -8.41 5.92 -8.81
CA PRO A 54 -9.53 5.06 -8.42
C PRO A 54 -9.33 3.60 -8.84
N ILE A 55 -8.50 3.33 -9.86
CA ILE A 55 -8.22 1.98 -10.32
C ILE A 55 -7.26 1.28 -9.35
N LEU A 56 -6.21 1.98 -8.91
CA LEU A 56 -5.32 1.48 -7.88
C LEU A 56 -6.07 1.24 -6.57
N CYS A 57 -6.93 2.17 -6.13
CA CYS A 57 -7.76 1.99 -4.94
C CYS A 57 -8.61 0.73 -5.01
N ARG A 58 -9.27 0.49 -6.16
CA ARG A 58 -10.04 -0.74 -6.40
C ARG A 58 -9.13 -1.97 -6.34
N ARG A 59 -7.98 -1.95 -7.00
CA ARG A 59 -7.02 -3.06 -6.98
C ARG A 59 -6.59 -3.37 -5.55
N VAL A 60 -6.06 -2.40 -4.80
CA VAL A 60 -5.62 -2.58 -3.41
C VAL A 60 -6.74 -3.14 -2.53
N THR A 61 -7.95 -2.57 -2.65
CA THR A 61 -9.10 -2.98 -1.82
C THR A 61 -9.66 -4.36 -2.19
N HIS A 62 -9.64 -4.73 -3.48
CA HIS A 62 -10.06 -6.07 -3.94
C HIS A 62 -8.99 -7.13 -3.73
N SER A 63 -7.71 -6.74 -3.83
CA SER A 63 -6.59 -7.66 -3.75
C SER A 63 -6.39 -8.22 -2.36
N ARG A 64 -6.97 -7.61 -1.28
CA ARG A 64 -6.88 -8.02 0.14
C ARG A 64 -5.78 -9.05 0.37
N LEU A 65 -4.54 -8.60 0.17
CA LEU A 65 -3.33 -9.38 0.29
C LEU A 65 -3.24 -9.78 1.77
N VAL A 66 -3.74 -10.97 2.08
CA VAL A 66 -3.63 -11.69 3.36
C VAL A 66 -4.24 -10.94 4.57
N ARG A 67 -5.46 -11.37 4.91
CA ARG A 67 -6.08 -11.44 6.24
C ARG A 67 -5.72 -10.36 7.28
N ASP A 68 -6.79 -9.70 7.69
CA ASP A 68 -7.05 -9.20 9.04
C ASP A 68 -6.38 -10.07 10.14
N ASP A 69 -5.19 -9.69 10.60
CA ASP A 69 -4.66 -10.05 11.93
C ASP A 69 -5.23 -9.06 12.97
N ARG A 70 -6.57 -8.92 13.00
CA ARG A 70 -7.23 -8.54 14.25
C ARG A 70 -7.28 -9.79 15.12
N PRO A 71 -6.65 -9.82 16.31
CA PRO A 71 -7.13 -10.74 17.32
C PRO A 71 -8.60 -10.40 17.56
N ALA A 72 -9.48 -11.37 17.33
CA ALA A 72 -10.84 -11.32 17.83
C ALA A 72 -10.75 -11.02 19.34
N SER A 73 -11.32 -9.89 19.77
CA SER A 73 -11.63 -9.68 21.19
C SER A 73 -12.76 -10.60 21.61
#